data_AF-A0A2A9K5C6-F1
#
_entry.id   AF-A0A2A9K5C6-F1
#
_cell.length_a   1.000
_cell.length_b   1.000
_cell.length_c   1.000
_cell.angle_alpha   90.00
_cell.angle_beta   90.00
_cell.angle_gamma   90.00
#
_symmetry.space_group_name_H-M   'P 1'
#
loop_
_entity.id
_entity.type
_entity.pdbx_description
1 polymer ?
#
loop_
_entity_poly.entity_id
_entity_poly.type
_entity_poly.pdbx_seq_one_letter_code
_entity_poly.pdbx_strand_id
1 'polypeptide(L)'
;MESTKRYASVGSAIAVASLIAAIAAAELVPDPSWAWLWTAAALLAFCAGIGYGVSGHFNGLVIDNRNRVSLSKLQASAWSVLVLSAFLAAAIARIKLNLPNPIAVNIPQELLAVMGISATSLVATPIVLSLKSNEAAPPGQAQRTALMLGDDPNNVVPAGKVYARNSSGDAQWLDIFRGEEVSNAATPDLGKLQQFLITVVTLSIYSIQLWHLFGANQPTQAGTTFMETLPAFSANMAWLIGISHAGYLAYKAAPHDSGTAPAGSSQTPALQDNSVG
;
A
#
# COMPACT_ATOMS: atom_id res chain seq x y z
N MET A 1 15.80 15.78 -19.44
CA MET A 1 15.31 14.80 -20.43
C MET A 1 16.25 13.59 -20.55
N GLU A 2 17.57 13.78 -20.54
CA GLU A 2 18.56 12.69 -20.56
C GLU A 2 18.56 11.85 -19.27
N SER A 3 18.40 12.48 -18.10
CA SER A 3 18.25 11.80 -16.80
C SER A 3 17.03 10.88 -16.75
N THR A 4 15.86 11.35 -17.24
CA THR A 4 14.61 10.57 -17.29
C THR A 4 14.74 9.31 -18.16
N LYS A 5 15.38 9.44 -19.33
CA LYS A 5 15.65 8.29 -20.22
C LYS A 5 16.61 7.29 -19.57
N ARG A 6 17.60 7.78 -18.83
CA ARG A 6 18.55 6.94 -18.09
C ARG A 6 17.86 6.17 -16.96
N TYR A 7 16.98 6.80 -16.18
CA TYR A 7 16.23 6.10 -15.14
C TYR A 7 15.34 5.01 -15.72
N ALA A 8 14.58 5.32 -16.78
CA ALA A 8 13.72 4.36 -17.45
C ALA A 8 14.51 3.14 -17.97
N SER A 9 15.66 3.37 -18.61
CA SER A 9 16.53 2.30 -19.10
C SER A 9 17.06 1.42 -17.96
N VAL A 10 17.67 2.02 -16.93
CA VAL A 10 18.23 1.29 -15.78
C VAL A 10 17.13 0.53 -15.02
N GLY A 11 16.00 1.17 -14.73
CA GLY A 11 14.87 0.55 -14.05
C GLY A 11 14.28 -0.63 -14.82
N SER A 12 14.16 -0.50 -16.15
CA SER A 12 13.70 -1.61 -17.01
C SER A 12 14.67 -2.79 -17.01
N ALA A 13 15.98 -2.53 -17.03
CA ALA A 13 16.99 -3.57 -16.97
C ALA A 13 16.95 -4.32 -15.63
N ILE A 14 16.83 -3.59 -14.51
CA ILE A 14 16.66 -4.18 -13.17
C ILE A 14 15.39 -5.02 -13.12
N ALA A 15 14.28 -4.51 -13.63
CA ALA A 15 13.00 -5.22 -13.63
C ALA A 15 13.09 -6.55 -14.39
N VAL A 16 13.64 -6.54 -15.61
CA VAL A 16 13.81 -7.76 -16.41
C VAL A 16 14.75 -8.75 -15.74
N ALA A 17 15.91 -8.30 -15.26
CA ALA A 17 16.86 -9.16 -14.55
C ALA A 17 16.24 -9.78 -13.30
N SER A 18 15.41 -9.02 -12.57
CA SER A 18 14.72 -9.49 -11.38
C SER A 18 13.66 -10.55 -11.69
N LEU A 19 12.94 -10.44 -12.83
CA LEU A 19 12.02 -11.50 -13.27
C LEU A 19 12.77 -12.80 -13.57
N ILE A 20 13.89 -12.70 -14.29
CA ILE A 20 14.73 -13.85 -14.60
C ILE A 20 15.25 -14.48 -13.31
N ALA A 21 15.72 -13.67 -12.37
CA ALA A 21 16.17 -14.13 -11.05
C ALA A 21 15.05 -14.79 -10.25
N ALA A 22 13.81 -14.30 -10.33
CA ALA A 22 12.67 -14.91 -9.63
C ALA A 22 12.37 -16.33 -10.12
N ILE A 23 12.41 -16.54 -11.44
CA ILE A 23 12.23 -17.85 -12.08
C ILE A 23 13.43 -18.75 -11.78
N ALA A 24 14.65 -18.24 -11.94
CA ALA A 24 15.89 -18.99 -11.67
C ALA A 24 15.98 -19.41 -10.19
N ALA A 25 15.57 -18.56 -9.25
CA ALA A 25 15.53 -18.89 -7.83
C ALA A 25 14.58 -20.06 -7.55
N ALA A 26 13.37 -20.02 -8.11
CA ALA A 26 12.39 -21.10 -7.94
C ALA A 26 12.86 -22.42 -8.57
N GLU A 27 13.59 -22.36 -9.69
CA GLU A 27 14.05 -23.54 -10.42
C GLU A 27 15.34 -24.13 -9.83
N LEU A 28 16.36 -23.30 -9.59
CA LEU A 28 17.73 -23.75 -9.30
C LEU A 28 18.00 -23.95 -7.81
N VAL A 29 17.26 -23.28 -6.91
CA VAL A 29 17.47 -23.45 -5.47
C VAL A 29 16.89 -24.80 -5.03
N PRO A 30 17.70 -25.69 -4.41
CA PRO A 30 17.23 -27.03 -4.04
C PRO A 30 16.18 -27.02 -2.92
N ASP A 31 16.37 -26.18 -1.90
CA ASP A 31 15.44 -26.09 -0.78
C ASP A 31 14.22 -25.22 -1.15
N PRO A 32 12.98 -25.74 -1.09
CA PRO A 32 11.79 -25.00 -1.52
C PRO A 32 11.52 -23.71 -0.72
N SER A 33 11.89 -23.69 0.56
CA SER A 33 11.68 -22.53 1.44
C SER A 33 12.61 -21.39 1.04
N TRP A 34 13.88 -21.71 0.79
CA TRP A 34 14.84 -20.74 0.27
C TRP A 34 14.52 -20.32 -1.16
N ALA A 35 14.05 -21.26 -2.00
CA ALA A 35 13.62 -20.97 -3.37
C ALA A 35 12.53 -19.90 -3.35
N TRP A 36 11.49 -20.09 -2.52
CA TRP A 36 10.44 -19.10 -2.34
C TRP A 36 10.94 -17.76 -1.80
N LEU A 37 11.80 -17.74 -0.78
CA LEU A 37 12.34 -16.47 -0.26
C LEU A 37 13.12 -15.69 -1.32
N TRP A 38 13.96 -16.36 -2.11
CA TRP A 38 14.70 -15.70 -3.19
C TRP A 38 13.79 -15.24 -4.32
N THR A 39 12.74 -16.01 -4.65
CA THR A 39 11.69 -15.57 -5.58
C THR A 39 10.96 -14.33 -5.06
N ALA A 40 10.61 -14.28 -3.77
CA ALA A 40 9.96 -13.12 -3.16
C ALA A 40 10.88 -11.88 -3.17
N ALA A 41 12.16 -12.06 -2.82
CA ALA A 41 13.16 -11.00 -2.87
C ALA A 41 13.36 -10.46 -4.30
N ALA A 42 13.38 -11.35 -5.30
CA ALA A 42 13.47 -10.98 -6.70
C ALA A 42 12.22 -10.23 -7.19
N LEU A 43 11.01 -10.64 -6.80
CA LEU A 43 9.80 -9.88 -7.13
C LEU A 43 9.74 -8.51 -6.44
N LEU A 44 10.29 -8.39 -5.22
CA LEU A 44 10.44 -7.09 -4.57
C LEU A 44 11.44 -6.20 -5.33
N ALA A 45 12.55 -6.76 -5.80
CA ALA A 45 13.53 -6.05 -6.64
C ALA A 45 12.92 -5.64 -7.99
N PHE A 46 12.04 -6.47 -8.57
CA PHE A 46 11.25 -6.11 -9.74
C PHE A 46 10.38 -4.88 -9.47
N CYS A 47 9.62 -4.87 -8.38
CA CYS A 47 8.82 -3.72 -7.96
C CYS A 47 9.67 -2.45 -7.78
N ALA A 48 10.84 -2.58 -7.15
CA ALA A 48 11.78 -1.47 -6.96
C ALA A 48 12.38 -0.97 -8.28
N GLY A 49 12.68 -1.87 -9.22
CA GLY A 49 13.15 -1.54 -10.57
C GLY A 49 12.11 -0.75 -11.38
N ILE A 50 10.84 -1.17 -11.33
CA ILE A 50 9.73 -0.41 -11.91
C ILE A 50 9.59 0.97 -11.25
N GLY A 51 9.64 1.01 -9.91
CA GLY A 51 9.59 2.27 -9.16
C GLY A 51 10.70 3.25 -9.58
N TYR A 52 11.93 2.76 -9.68
CA TYR A 52 13.09 3.55 -10.11
C TYR A 52 12.96 3.98 -11.57
N GLY A 53 12.50 3.11 -12.46
CA GLY A 53 12.32 3.41 -13.88
C GLY A 53 11.32 4.53 -14.15
N VAL A 54 10.26 4.60 -13.36
CA VAL A 54 9.19 5.59 -13.52
C VAL A 54 9.48 6.90 -12.78
N SER A 55 9.99 6.82 -11.55
CA SER A 55 10.08 7.99 -10.65
C SER A 55 11.49 8.45 -10.33
N GLY A 56 12.52 7.71 -10.76
CA GLY A 56 13.92 7.92 -10.34
C GLY A 56 14.23 7.46 -8.91
N HIS A 57 13.26 6.89 -8.18
CA HIS A 57 13.42 6.44 -6.80
C HIS A 57 12.95 4.99 -6.64
N PHE A 58 13.67 4.17 -5.87
CA PHE A 58 13.32 2.76 -5.66
C PHE A 58 11.98 2.56 -4.93
N ASN A 59 11.57 3.52 -4.09
CA ASN A 59 10.25 3.56 -3.46
C ASN A 59 9.17 4.21 -4.37
N GLY A 60 9.50 4.52 -5.62
CA GLY A 60 8.61 5.16 -6.59
C GLY A 60 7.25 4.49 -6.75
N LEU A 61 7.21 3.17 -6.65
CA LEU A 61 5.99 2.39 -6.77
C LEU A 61 4.95 2.78 -5.71
N VAL A 62 5.41 3.10 -4.49
CA VAL A 62 4.53 3.44 -3.36
C VAL A 62 4.28 4.94 -3.24
N ILE A 63 4.95 5.77 -4.06
CA ILE A 63 4.67 7.20 -4.15
C ILE A 63 3.41 7.41 -5.00
N ASP A 64 2.49 8.25 -4.52
CA ASP A 64 1.28 8.62 -5.25
C ASP A 64 1.43 9.90 -6.08
N ASN A 65 0.34 10.31 -6.74
CA ASN A 65 0.30 11.52 -7.57
C ASN A 65 0.48 12.82 -6.77
N ARG A 66 0.43 12.77 -5.43
CA ARG A 66 0.65 13.91 -4.53
C ARG A 66 2.09 13.98 -4.05
N ASN A 67 2.97 13.13 -4.57
CA ASN A 67 4.34 12.97 -4.15
C ASN A 67 4.46 12.62 -2.65
N ARG A 68 3.58 11.72 -2.19
CA ARG A 68 3.60 11.17 -0.83
C ARG A 68 3.63 9.65 -0.86
N VAL A 69 4.25 9.04 0.15
CA VAL A 69 4.23 7.58 0.28
C VAL A 69 2.83 7.13 0.71
N SER A 70 2.22 6.26 -0.08
CA SER A 70 0.86 5.76 0.13
C SER A 70 0.88 4.40 0.82
N LEU A 71 0.19 4.32 1.95
CA LEU A 71 -0.01 3.07 2.68
C LEU A 71 -0.73 2.01 1.84
N SER A 72 -1.79 2.39 1.11
CA SER A 72 -2.56 1.45 0.29
C SER A 72 -1.75 0.88 -0.88
N LYS A 73 -0.86 1.68 -1.49
CA LYS A 73 0.08 1.19 -2.51
C LYS A 73 1.07 0.19 -1.90
N LEU A 74 1.68 0.54 -0.76
CA LEU A 74 2.61 -0.34 -0.05
C LEU A 74 1.97 -1.69 0.29
N GLN A 75 0.76 -1.68 0.86
CA GLN A 75 0.03 -2.89 1.23
C GLN A 75 -0.31 -3.75 0.02
N ALA A 76 -0.85 -3.14 -1.04
CA ALA A 76 -1.20 -3.89 -2.26
C ALA A 76 0.04 -4.50 -2.93
N SER A 77 1.16 -3.78 -2.98
CA SER A 77 2.42 -4.31 -3.49
C SER A 77 2.94 -5.46 -2.62
N ALA A 78 2.92 -5.32 -1.29
CA ALA A 78 3.39 -6.36 -0.38
C ALA A 78 2.56 -7.65 -0.49
N TRP A 79 1.23 -7.55 -0.52
CA TRP A 79 0.34 -8.70 -0.74
C TRP A 79 0.58 -9.35 -2.10
N SER A 80 0.74 -8.55 -3.15
CA SER A 80 1.00 -9.06 -4.50
C SER A 80 2.32 -9.83 -4.57
N VAL A 81 3.40 -9.27 -4.01
CA VAL A 81 4.71 -9.93 -3.96
C VAL A 81 4.63 -11.23 -3.16
N LEU A 82 3.98 -11.22 -1.99
CA LEU A 82 3.87 -12.40 -1.13
C LEU A 82 3.11 -13.55 -1.80
N VAL A 83 1.95 -13.27 -2.39
CA VAL A 83 1.10 -14.31 -2.98
C VAL A 83 1.65 -14.78 -4.32
N LEU A 84 2.12 -13.87 -5.19
CA LEU A 84 2.68 -14.26 -6.49
C LEU A 84 4.01 -15.00 -6.35
N SER A 85 4.86 -14.64 -5.38
CA SER A 85 6.09 -15.41 -5.11
C SER A 85 5.79 -16.82 -4.63
N ALA A 86 4.82 -16.98 -3.71
CA ALA A 86 4.41 -18.29 -3.22
C ALA A 86 3.80 -19.14 -4.34
N PHE A 87 2.93 -18.55 -5.16
CA PHE A 87 2.33 -19.24 -6.31
C PHE A 87 3.39 -19.68 -7.32
N LEU A 88 4.32 -18.79 -7.71
CA LEU A 88 5.39 -19.09 -8.66
C LEU A 88 6.30 -20.21 -8.14
N ALA A 89 6.77 -20.10 -6.89
CA ALA A 89 7.63 -21.10 -6.28
C ALA A 89 6.94 -22.46 -6.14
N ALA A 90 5.65 -22.48 -5.73
CA ALA A 90 4.86 -23.71 -5.64
C ALA A 90 4.65 -24.36 -7.02
N ALA A 91 4.29 -23.59 -8.03
CA ALA A 91 4.08 -24.10 -9.39
C ALA A 91 5.37 -24.71 -9.96
N ILE A 92 6.51 -24.04 -9.82
CA ILE A 92 7.80 -24.55 -10.29
C ILE A 92 8.23 -25.80 -9.52
N ALA A 93 8.07 -25.82 -8.20
CA ALA A 93 8.35 -27.03 -7.41
C ALA A 93 7.48 -28.23 -7.85
N ARG A 94 6.20 -28.00 -8.19
CA ARG A 94 5.30 -29.03 -8.75
C ARG A 94 5.75 -29.52 -10.13
N ILE A 95 6.29 -28.63 -10.98
CA ILE A 95 6.90 -28.99 -12.27
C ILE A 95 8.12 -29.89 -12.04
N LYS A 96 9.03 -29.51 -11.14
CA LYS A 96 10.24 -30.29 -10.80
C LYS A 96 9.91 -31.68 -10.26
N LEU A 97 8.78 -31.81 -9.56
CA LEU A 97 8.24 -33.07 -9.06
C LEU A 97 7.47 -33.91 -10.10
N ASN A 98 7.32 -33.41 -11.34
CA ASN A 98 6.50 -34.04 -12.39
C ASN A 98 5.06 -34.34 -11.95
N LEU A 99 4.48 -33.47 -11.13
CA LEU A 99 3.09 -33.63 -10.68
C LEU A 99 2.10 -33.26 -11.80
N PRO A 100 0.94 -33.94 -11.87
CA PRO A 100 -0.12 -33.57 -12.80
C PRO A 100 -0.67 -32.18 -12.44
N ASN A 101 -1.01 -31.39 -13.47
CA ASN A 101 -1.56 -30.04 -13.31
C ASN A 101 -0.75 -29.16 -12.35
N PRO A 102 0.52 -28.84 -12.68
CA PRO A 102 1.40 -28.10 -11.78
C PRO A 102 0.91 -26.68 -11.48
N ILE A 103 0.13 -26.08 -12.39
CA ILE A 103 -0.44 -24.73 -12.25
C ILE A 103 -1.68 -24.72 -11.34
N ALA A 104 -2.31 -25.87 -11.08
CA ALA A 104 -3.54 -25.99 -10.30
C ALA A 104 -3.31 -25.89 -8.77
N VAL A 105 -2.57 -24.87 -8.34
CA VAL A 105 -2.42 -24.50 -6.93
C VAL A 105 -3.66 -23.70 -6.52
N ASN A 106 -4.46 -24.26 -5.63
CA ASN A 106 -5.67 -23.64 -5.12
C ASN A 106 -5.33 -22.44 -4.23
N ILE A 107 -6.03 -21.33 -4.48
CA ILE A 107 -5.93 -20.11 -3.68
C ILE A 107 -7.22 -20.02 -2.85
N PRO A 108 -7.16 -20.18 -1.52
CA PRO A 108 -8.35 -20.12 -0.67
C PRO A 108 -9.14 -18.82 -0.85
N GLN A 109 -10.47 -18.90 -0.75
CA GLN A 109 -11.36 -17.77 -0.96
C GLN A 109 -11.08 -16.63 0.03
N GLU A 110 -10.67 -16.94 1.25
CA GLU A 110 -10.32 -15.97 2.28
C GLU A 110 -9.07 -15.18 1.90
N LEU A 111 -8.07 -15.83 1.27
CA LEU A 111 -6.90 -15.13 0.76
C LEU A 111 -7.25 -14.22 -0.43
N LEU A 112 -8.09 -14.71 -1.35
CA LEU A 112 -8.61 -13.89 -2.45
C LEU A 112 -9.40 -12.70 -1.94
N ALA A 113 -10.23 -12.88 -0.89
CA ALA A 113 -10.99 -11.81 -0.26
C ALA A 113 -10.06 -10.75 0.35
N VAL A 114 -9.04 -11.17 1.10
CA VAL A 114 -8.03 -10.27 1.69
C VAL A 114 -7.30 -9.47 0.60
N MET A 115 -6.88 -10.11 -0.49
CA MET A 115 -6.26 -9.42 -1.62
C MET A 115 -7.23 -8.45 -2.32
N GLY A 116 -8.47 -8.86 -2.53
CA GLY A 116 -9.52 -8.03 -3.14
C GLY A 116 -9.86 -6.80 -2.31
N ILE A 117 -9.90 -6.92 -0.99
CA ILE A 117 -10.08 -5.80 -0.05
C ILE A 117 -8.90 -4.81 -0.16
N SER A 118 -7.66 -5.32 -0.20
CA SER A 118 -6.48 -4.47 -0.40
C SER A 118 -6.50 -3.74 -1.75
N ALA A 119 -6.90 -4.43 -2.82
CA ALA A 119 -7.05 -3.84 -4.15
C ALA A 119 -8.17 -2.78 -4.19
N THR A 120 -9.26 -3.00 -3.48
CA THR A 120 -10.36 -2.02 -3.36
C THR A 120 -9.86 -0.74 -2.71
N SER A 121 -9.09 -0.84 -1.62
CA SER A 121 -8.55 0.35 -0.93
C SER A 121 -7.50 1.10 -1.75
N LEU A 122 -6.73 0.39 -2.59
CA LEU A 122 -5.78 0.95 -3.54
C LEU A 122 -6.46 1.90 -4.53
N VAL A 123 -7.65 1.53 -5.03
CA VAL A 123 -8.43 2.31 -6.01
C VAL A 123 -9.34 3.34 -5.33
N ALA A 124 -9.94 3.01 -4.19
CA ALA A 124 -10.86 3.91 -3.48
C ALA A 124 -10.14 5.13 -2.89
N THR A 125 -8.92 4.95 -2.36
CA THR A 125 -8.13 6.04 -1.77
C THR A 125 -7.97 7.25 -2.70
N PRO A 126 -7.42 7.12 -3.93
CA PRO A 126 -7.23 8.28 -4.81
C PRO A 126 -8.55 8.92 -5.24
N ILE A 127 -9.66 8.17 -5.33
CA ILE A 127 -10.98 8.72 -5.65
C ILE A 127 -11.44 9.65 -4.52
N VAL A 128 -11.43 9.19 -3.27
CA VAL A 128 -11.81 10.00 -2.11
C VAL A 128 -10.98 11.28 -2.03
N LEU A 129 -9.68 11.16 -2.29
CA LEU A 129 -8.77 12.30 -2.25
C LEU A 129 -8.99 13.27 -3.42
N SER A 130 -9.31 12.76 -4.60
CA SER A 130 -9.62 13.61 -5.75
C SER A 130 -10.89 14.44 -5.53
N LEU A 131 -11.85 13.94 -4.76
CA LEU A 131 -13.03 14.71 -4.37
C LEU A 131 -12.63 15.86 -3.45
N LYS A 132 -11.79 15.58 -2.45
CA LYS A 132 -11.28 16.59 -1.49
C LYS A 132 -10.34 17.61 -2.13
N SER A 133 -9.61 17.25 -3.19
CA SER A 133 -8.76 18.20 -3.90
C SER A 133 -9.56 19.25 -4.69
N ASN A 134 -10.84 18.99 -4.97
CA ASN A 134 -11.75 19.95 -5.59
C ASN A 134 -12.43 20.88 -4.57
N GLU A 135 -12.25 20.63 -3.27
CA GLU A 135 -12.77 21.48 -2.21
C GLU A 135 -11.79 22.60 -1.88
N ALA A 136 -12.31 23.81 -1.69
CA ALA A 136 -11.49 24.95 -1.31
C ALA A 136 -10.87 24.73 0.07
N ALA A 137 -9.55 24.88 0.16
CA ALA A 137 -8.84 24.94 1.43
C ALA A 137 -8.76 26.38 1.94
N PRO A 138 -8.75 26.59 3.27
CA PRO A 138 -8.41 27.86 3.88
C PRO A 138 -7.09 28.45 3.35
N PRO A 139 -7.05 29.75 2.99
CA PRO A 139 -5.84 30.39 2.48
C PRO A 139 -4.65 30.25 3.45
N GLY A 140 -3.49 29.88 2.92
CA GLY A 140 -2.26 29.77 3.71
C GLY A 140 -2.15 28.50 4.57
N GLN A 141 -3.18 27.65 4.65
CA GLN A 141 -3.12 26.45 5.50
C GLN A 141 -2.11 25.43 4.99
N ALA A 142 -2.04 25.21 3.67
CA ALA A 142 -1.09 24.28 3.08
C ALA A 142 0.38 24.67 3.40
N GLN A 143 0.69 25.98 3.34
CA GLN A 143 2.01 26.52 3.68
C GLN A 143 2.32 26.37 5.17
N ARG A 144 1.35 26.62 6.05
CA ARG A 144 1.53 26.40 7.50
C ARG A 144 1.80 24.93 7.81
N THR A 145 1.09 24.02 7.15
CA THR A 145 1.27 22.59 7.33
C THR A 145 2.62 22.10 6.81
N ALA A 146 3.11 22.68 5.71
CA ALA A 146 4.47 22.44 5.24
C ALA A 146 5.54 22.85 6.27
N LEU A 147 5.39 24.03 6.90
CA LEU A 147 6.29 24.45 7.99
C LEU A 147 6.30 23.45 9.15
N MET A 148 5.12 22.92 9.55
CA MET A 148 5.04 21.92 10.62
C MET A 148 5.69 20.58 10.23
N LEU A 149 5.68 20.25 8.94
CA LEU A 149 6.29 19.04 8.39
C LEU A 149 7.80 19.18 8.12
N GLY A 150 8.35 20.39 8.23
CA GLY A 150 9.73 20.69 7.83
C GLY A 150 9.92 20.74 6.31
N ASP A 151 8.83 20.86 5.55
CA ASP A 151 8.85 21.02 4.10
C ASP A 151 9.03 22.51 3.73
N ASP A 152 9.56 22.79 2.54
CA ASP A 152 9.62 24.15 2.01
C ASP A 152 8.20 24.63 1.64
N PRO A 153 7.68 25.71 2.26
CA PRO A 153 6.34 26.23 1.97
C PRO A 153 6.14 26.65 0.51
N ASN A 154 7.22 26.93 -0.21
CA ASN A 154 7.18 27.30 -1.63
C ASN A 154 7.07 26.06 -2.56
N ASN A 155 7.34 24.86 -2.04
CA ASN A 155 7.28 23.60 -2.80
C ASN A 155 5.97 22.82 -2.55
N VAL A 156 4.95 23.47 -1.99
CA VAL A 156 3.61 22.89 -1.79
C VAL A 156 2.74 23.13 -3.02
N VAL A 157 2.10 22.07 -3.50
CA VAL A 157 1.18 22.18 -4.65
C VAL A 157 -0.21 22.59 -4.15
N PRO A 158 -0.86 23.61 -4.76
CA PRO A 158 -2.26 23.91 -4.47
C PRO A 158 -3.15 22.73 -4.89
N ALA A 159 -3.60 21.93 -3.92
CA ALA A 159 -4.37 20.71 -4.17
C ALA A 159 -5.66 20.66 -3.33
N GLY A 160 -6.38 21.79 -3.25
CA GLY A 160 -7.58 21.93 -2.44
C GLY A 160 -7.30 21.57 -0.98
N LYS A 161 -8.19 20.78 -0.36
CA LYS A 161 -7.99 20.29 1.02
C LYS A 161 -6.89 19.23 1.17
N VAL A 162 -6.35 18.70 0.07
CA VAL A 162 -5.34 17.63 0.12
C VAL A 162 -3.93 18.22 0.20
N TYR A 163 -3.09 17.63 1.05
CA TYR A 163 -1.67 18.02 1.12
C TYR A 163 -0.85 17.28 0.06
N ALA A 164 -0.13 18.03 -0.79
CA ALA A 164 0.68 17.51 -1.88
C ALA A 164 2.01 18.28 -2.02
N ARG A 165 3.07 17.57 -2.41
CA ARG A 165 4.40 18.15 -2.66
C ARG A 165 4.69 18.28 -4.14
N ASN A 166 5.61 19.18 -4.50
CA ASN A 166 5.97 19.44 -5.90
C ASN A 166 6.84 18.34 -6.52
N SER A 167 7.69 17.68 -5.72
CA SER A 167 8.61 16.65 -6.20
C SER A 167 8.45 15.32 -5.47
N SER A 168 8.59 14.21 -6.21
CA SER A 168 8.62 12.86 -5.66
C SER A 168 9.82 12.62 -4.73
N GLY A 169 10.89 13.40 -4.88
CA GLY A 169 12.05 13.38 -3.98
C GLY A 169 11.74 13.90 -2.57
N ASP A 170 10.67 14.67 -2.41
CA ASP A 170 10.24 15.20 -1.11
C ASP A 170 9.29 14.22 -0.37
N ALA A 171 9.00 13.06 -0.97
CA ALA A 171 8.13 12.06 -0.37
C ALA A 171 8.77 11.46 0.90
N GLN A 172 8.04 11.48 2.01
CA GLN A 172 8.56 11.04 3.30
C GLN A 172 7.93 9.70 3.71
N TRP A 173 8.74 8.77 4.24
CA TRP A 173 8.22 7.48 4.73
C TRP A 173 7.20 7.64 5.86
N LEU A 174 7.31 8.68 6.68
CA LEU A 174 6.32 8.96 7.73
C LEU A 174 4.93 9.32 7.18
N ASP A 175 4.79 9.60 5.88
CA ASP A 175 3.48 9.88 5.27
C ASP A 175 2.52 8.69 5.34
N ILE A 176 3.04 7.47 5.51
CA ILE A 176 2.23 6.27 5.74
C ILE A 176 1.49 6.30 7.08
N PHE A 177 1.88 7.18 8.01
CA PHE A 177 1.27 7.34 9.33
C PHE A 177 0.65 8.70 9.57
N ARG A 178 0.72 9.61 8.59
CA ARG A 178 0.24 10.98 8.72
C ARG A 178 -1.06 11.19 7.97
N GLY A 179 -1.81 12.19 8.40
CA GLY A 179 -3.00 12.66 7.70
C GLY A 179 -2.72 13.06 6.25
N GLU A 180 -3.78 13.18 5.47
CA GLU A 180 -3.71 13.42 4.02
C GLU A 180 -4.21 14.80 3.59
N GLU A 181 -4.85 15.51 4.50
CA GLU A 181 -5.42 16.83 4.27
C GLU A 181 -4.53 17.92 4.84
N VAL A 182 -4.62 19.12 4.29
CA VAL A 182 -3.87 20.28 4.79
C VAL A 182 -4.15 20.56 6.28
N SER A 183 -5.30 20.14 6.81
CA SER A 183 -5.66 20.29 8.23
C SER A 183 -5.00 19.27 9.16
N ASN A 184 -4.69 18.07 8.68
CA ASN A 184 -4.24 16.96 9.52
C ASN A 184 -2.92 16.30 9.05
N ALA A 185 -2.31 16.75 7.95
CA ALA A 185 -1.10 16.13 7.40
C ALA A 185 0.12 16.22 8.32
N ALA A 186 0.16 17.20 9.22
CA ALA A 186 1.19 17.31 10.26
C ALA A 186 0.93 16.42 11.50
N THR A 187 -0.20 15.71 11.53
CA THR A 187 -0.62 14.90 12.68
C THR A 187 -0.64 13.40 12.36
N PRO A 188 -0.41 12.52 13.36
CA PRO A 188 -0.60 11.09 13.18
C PRO A 188 -2.05 10.72 12.83
N ASP A 189 -2.20 9.79 11.90
CA ASP A 189 -3.46 9.21 11.47
C ASP A 189 -3.62 7.81 12.10
N LEU A 190 -4.55 7.70 13.04
CA LEU A 190 -4.81 6.47 13.78
C LEU A 190 -5.32 5.34 12.86
N GLY A 191 -6.14 5.67 11.86
CA GLY A 191 -6.67 4.69 10.91
C GLY A 191 -5.56 4.05 10.08
N LYS A 192 -4.63 4.86 9.57
CA LYS A 192 -3.43 4.38 8.89
C LYS A 192 -2.53 3.54 9.80
N LEU A 193 -2.33 3.96 11.05
CA LEU A 193 -1.51 3.22 12.01
C LEU A 193 -2.10 1.83 12.29
N GLN A 194 -3.40 1.76 12.60
CA GLN A 194 -4.10 0.49 12.83
C GLN A 194 -4.01 -0.43 11.61
N GLN A 195 -4.25 0.13 10.42
CA GLN A 195 -4.21 -0.64 9.18
C GLN A 195 -2.80 -1.15 8.84
N PHE A 196 -1.77 -0.33 9.08
CA PHE A 196 -0.37 -0.74 8.93
C PHE A 196 -0.01 -1.88 9.89
N LEU A 197 -0.35 -1.76 11.18
CA LEU A 197 -0.06 -2.78 12.19
C LEU A 197 -0.72 -4.12 11.85
N ILE A 198 -2.01 -4.10 11.50
CA ILE A 198 -2.74 -5.31 11.08
C ILE A 198 -2.08 -5.93 9.85
N THR A 199 -1.67 -5.12 8.88
CA THR A 199 -1.04 -5.63 7.66
C THR A 199 0.31 -6.26 7.95
N VAL A 200 1.18 -5.60 8.72
CA VAL A 200 2.49 -6.16 9.07
C VAL A 200 2.35 -7.47 9.83
N VAL A 201 1.51 -7.52 10.86
CA VAL A 201 1.27 -8.75 11.64
C VAL A 201 0.76 -9.87 10.74
N THR A 202 -0.20 -9.58 9.87
CA THR A 202 -0.79 -10.59 8.98
C THR A 202 0.22 -11.08 7.94
N LEU A 203 0.96 -10.19 7.29
CA LEU A 203 2.01 -10.54 6.32
C LEU A 203 3.10 -11.39 6.99
N SER A 204 3.51 -11.05 8.21
CA SER A 204 4.51 -11.83 8.96
C SER A 204 4.02 -13.23 9.29
N ILE A 205 2.82 -13.38 9.86
CA ILE A 205 2.25 -14.69 10.19
C ILE A 205 2.12 -15.55 8.92
N TYR A 206 1.60 -14.97 7.84
CA TYR A 206 1.43 -15.68 6.59
C TYR A 206 2.77 -16.08 5.96
N SER A 207 3.78 -15.21 6.01
CA SER A 207 5.13 -15.50 5.53
C SER A 207 5.79 -16.63 6.32
N ILE A 208 5.63 -16.63 7.65
CA ILE A 208 6.12 -17.72 8.51
C ILE A 208 5.41 -19.03 8.19
N GLN A 209 4.09 -18.99 7.98
CA GLN A 209 3.32 -20.17 7.59
C GLN A 209 3.76 -20.72 6.23
N LEU A 210 3.99 -19.85 5.24
CA LEU A 210 4.55 -20.24 3.95
C LEU A 210 5.94 -20.87 4.11
N TRP A 211 6.83 -20.25 4.89
CA TRP A 211 8.16 -20.79 5.17
C TRP A 211 8.10 -22.23 5.70
N HIS A 212 7.29 -22.47 6.73
CA HIS A 212 7.12 -23.80 7.30
C HIS A 212 6.47 -24.78 6.33
N LEU A 213 5.51 -24.31 5.52
CA LEU A 213 4.85 -25.14 4.52
C LEU A 213 5.81 -25.56 3.39
N PHE A 214 6.65 -24.66 2.90
CA PHE A 214 7.68 -25.01 1.93
C PHE A 214 8.76 -25.92 2.53
N GLY A 215 9.14 -25.72 3.80
CA GLY A 215 10.18 -26.52 4.47
C GLY A 215 9.74 -27.92 4.88
N ALA A 216 8.49 -28.11 5.30
CA ALA A 216 7.95 -29.41 5.72
C ALA A 216 7.80 -30.40 4.56
N ASN A 217 7.67 -29.91 3.33
CA ASN A 217 7.39 -30.72 2.15
C ASN A 217 8.67 -30.93 1.33
N GLN A 218 9.64 -31.66 1.87
CA GLN A 218 10.81 -32.05 1.07
C GLN A 218 10.36 -33.00 -0.06
N PRO A 219 10.80 -32.78 -1.31
CA PRO A 219 10.40 -33.58 -2.47
C PRO A 219 11.04 -34.97 -2.45
N THR A 220 10.64 -35.83 -1.51
CA THR A 220 11.30 -37.13 -1.26
C THR A 220 10.52 -38.34 -1.77
N GLN A 221 9.29 -38.21 -2.27
CA GLN A 221 8.58 -39.33 -2.88
C GLN A 221 7.75 -38.95 -4.10
N ALA A 222 7.94 -39.71 -5.19
CA ALA A 222 7.02 -39.72 -6.32
C ALA A 222 5.63 -40.13 -5.82
N GLY A 223 4.62 -39.29 -6.04
CA GLY A 223 3.23 -39.53 -5.64
C GLY A 223 2.75 -38.77 -4.41
N THR A 224 3.56 -37.91 -3.78
CA THR A 224 3.08 -37.00 -2.73
C THR A 224 2.49 -35.72 -3.32
N THR A 225 1.36 -35.29 -2.77
CA THR A 225 0.71 -34.02 -3.10
C THR A 225 1.52 -32.88 -2.51
N PHE A 226 2.20 -32.08 -3.35
CA PHE A 226 2.98 -30.91 -2.90
C PHE A 226 2.21 -29.61 -3.19
N MET A 227 1.96 -28.80 -2.17
CA MET A 227 1.41 -27.44 -2.30
C MET A 227 0.15 -27.37 -3.19
N GLU A 228 -0.84 -28.23 -2.95
CA GLU A 228 -2.11 -28.17 -3.68
C GLU A 228 -2.95 -26.95 -3.32
N THR A 229 -2.80 -26.44 -2.10
CA THR A 229 -3.48 -25.23 -1.64
C THR A 229 -2.51 -24.32 -0.90
N LEU A 230 -2.61 -23.02 -1.14
CA LEU A 230 -1.96 -22.04 -0.28
C LEU A 230 -2.63 -22.02 1.11
N PRO A 231 -1.94 -21.55 2.16
CA PRO A 231 -2.56 -21.42 3.48
C PRO A 231 -3.82 -20.57 3.46
N ALA A 232 -4.88 -21.06 4.11
CA ALA A 232 -6.11 -20.30 4.26
C ALA A 232 -6.03 -19.37 5.47
N PHE A 233 -6.68 -18.21 5.38
CA PHE A 233 -7.00 -17.41 6.55
C PHE A 233 -8.23 -17.99 7.25
N SER A 234 -8.31 -17.78 8.57
CA SER A 234 -9.59 -17.95 9.25
C SER A 234 -10.56 -16.86 8.81
N ALA A 235 -11.86 -17.17 8.80
CA ALA A 235 -12.90 -16.18 8.51
C ALA A 235 -12.78 -14.94 9.42
N ASN A 236 -12.45 -15.14 10.71
CA ASN A 236 -12.24 -14.05 11.66
C ASN A 236 -11.09 -13.12 11.27
N MET A 237 -9.99 -13.67 10.75
CA MET A 237 -8.86 -12.86 10.28
C MET A 237 -9.24 -12.07 9.01
N ALA A 238 -9.93 -12.71 8.06
CA ALA A 238 -10.45 -12.02 6.88
C ALA A 238 -11.41 -10.87 7.26
N TRP A 239 -12.29 -11.09 8.24
CA TRP A 239 -13.17 -10.05 8.79
C TRP A 239 -12.38 -8.92 9.47
N LEU A 240 -11.38 -9.23 10.29
CA LEU A 240 -10.55 -8.22 10.95
C LEU A 240 -9.88 -7.30 9.92
N ILE A 241 -9.34 -7.87 8.85
CA ILE A 241 -8.73 -7.12 7.75
C ILE A 241 -9.78 -6.29 7.02
N GLY A 242 -10.94 -6.89 6.69
CA GLY A 242 -12.05 -6.19 6.04
C GLY A 242 -12.55 -4.99 6.83
N ILE A 243 -12.80 -5.16 8.13
CA ILE A 243 -13.23 -4.08 9.04
C ILE A 243 -12.16 -3.00 9.13
N SER A 244 -10.88 -3.37 9.20
CA SER A 244 -9.77 -2.42 9.22
C SER A 244 -9.72 -1.54 7.95
N HIS A 245 -9.87 -2.15 6.78
CA HIS A 245 -9.92 -1.42 5.50
C HIS A 245 -11.17 -0.54 5.37
N ALA A 246 -12.33 -1.03 5.80
CA ALA A 246 -13.56 -0.25 5.80
C ALA A 246 -13.47 0.96 6.74
N GLY A 247 -12.96 0.75 7.97
CA GLY A 247 -12.73 1.82 8.93
C GLY A 247 -11.73 2.86 8.43
N TYR A 248 -10.63 2.42 7.80
CA TYR A 248 -9.65 3.31 7.17
C TYR A 248 -10.28 4.17 6.06
N LEU A 249 -11.04 3.57 5.14
CA LEU A 249 -11.69 4.31 4.06
C LEU A 249 -12.76 5.27 4.59
N ALA A 250 -13.54 4.85 5.58
CA ALA A 250 -14.55 5.69 6.23
C ALA A 250 -13.91 6.87 6.96
N TYR A 251 -12.84 6.64 7.73
CA TYR A 251 -12.07 7.69 8.37
C TYR A 251 -11.54 8.67 7.32
N LYS A 252 -10.92 8.16 6.24
CA LYS A 252 -10.43 9.00 5.15
C LYS A 252 -11.52 9.84 4.48
N ALA A 253 -12.71 9.30 4.31
CA ALA A 253 -13.83 10.01 3.70
C ALA A 253 -14.42 11.09 4.61
N ALA A 254 -14.30 10.94 5.94
CA ALA A 254 -14.80 11.92 6.90
C ALA A 254 -14.15 13.31 6.69
N PRO A 255 -14.87 14.41 6.96
CA PRO A 255 -14.28 15.75 6.98
C PRO A 255 -13.26 15.89 8.10
N HIS A 256 -12.08 16.45 7.81
CA HIS A 256 -11.03 16.71 8.81
C HIS A 256 -10.80 18.19 9.07
N ASP A 257 -11.76 19.04 8.72
CA ASP A 257 -11.66 20.47 8.99
C ASP A 257 -11.98 20.75 10.46
N SER A 258 -11.17 21.59 11.09
CA SER A 258 -11.57 22.28 12.32
C SER A 258 -12.73 23.20 11.98
N GLY A 259 -13.96 22.76 12.26
CA GLY A 259 -15.20 23.33 11.76
C GLY A 259 -15.27 24.86 11.82
N THR A 260 -15.48 25.47 10.65
CA THR A 260 -16.44 26.56 10.58
C THR A 260 -17.79 25.90 10.35
N ALA A 261 -18.68 26.00 11.34
CA ALA A 261 -20.07 25.62 11.18
C ALA A 261 -20.65 26.26 9.91
N PRO A 262 -21.62 25.63 9.22
CA PRO A 262 -22.34 26.29 8.14
C PRO A 262 -22.90 27.60 8.67
N ALA A 263 -22.74 28.69 7.91
CA ALA A 263 -23.24 30.01 8.26
C ALA A 263 -24.78 29.98 8.40
N GLY A 264 -25.25 29.57 9.56
CA GLY A 264 -26.65 29.60 9.96
C GLY A 264 -26.98 31.00 10.47
N SER A 265 -27.75 31.73 9.69
CA SER A 265 -28.61 32.86 10.07
C SER A 265 -28.14 33.65 11.29
N SER A 266 -27.40 34.74 11.05
CA SER A 266 -27.28 35.85 11.99
C SER A 266 -28.68 36.39 12.31
N GLN A 267 -29.30 35.88 13.37
CA GLN A 267 -30.37 36.58 14.06
C GLN A 267 -29.75 37.81 14.73
N THR A 268 -30.13 38.99 14.24
CA THR A 268 -29.83 40.29 14.84
C THR A 268 -30.40 40.33 16.27
N PRO A 269 -29.59 40.60 17.32
CA PRO A 269 -30.14 40.89 18.63
C PRO A 269 -30.77 42.30 18.59
N ALA A 270 -32.09 42.37 18.69
CA ALA A 270 -32.76 43.64 19.00
C ALA A 270 -32.34 44.06 20.42
N LEU A 271 -31.69 45.22 20.50
CA LEU A 271 -31.38 45.89 21.77
C LEU A 271 -32.71 46.24 22.46
N GLN A 272 -32.99 45.56 23.55
CA GLN A 272 -34.07 45.93 24.46
C GLN A 272 -33.46 46.91 25.47
N ASP A 273 -33.61 48.19 25.16
CA ASP A 273 -33.28 49.30 26.04
C ASP A 273 -34.33 49.36 27.16
N ASN A 274 -33.94 48.86 28.34
CA ASN A 274 -34.63 49.12 29.59
C ASN A 274 -34.13 50.47 30.13
N SER A 275 -34.89 51.53 29.88
CA SER A 275 -34.80 52.75 30.67
C SER A 275 -36.15 53.06 31.32
N VAL A 276 -36.04 53.41 32.59
CA VAL A 276 -37.08 53.58 33.61
C VAL A 276 -37.80 54.92 33.43
N GLY A 277 -39.12 54.90 33.58
CA GLY A 277 -39.99 56.08 33.69
C GLY A 277 -41.40 55.67 34.09
#